data_AF-A0A537R2P0-F1
#
_entry.id   AF-A0A537R2P0-F1
#
_cell.length_a   1.000
_cell.length_b   1.000
_cell.length_c   1.000
_cell.angle_alpha   90.00
_cell.angle_beta   90.00
_cell.angle_gamma   90.00
#
_symmetry.space_group_name_H-M   'P 1'
#
loop_
_entity.id
_entity.type
_entity.pdbx_description
1 polymer ?
#
loop_
_entity_poly.entity_id
_entity_poly.type
_entity_poly.pdbx_seq_one_letter_code
_entity_poly.pdbx_strand_id
1 'polypeptide(L)' 'MADVTYYVAMPFLQDDSGSPVAGAAEECQSSSGALRRAEILSRSAGSIGAVAFSRTGDPMMGEFGDA' A
#
# COMPACT_ATOMS: atom_id res chain seq x y z
N MET A 1 -11.07 -13.65 -17.90
CA MET A 1 -9.88 -14.19 -17.20
C MET A 1 -9.98 -13.73 -15.75
N ALA A 2 -9.56 -14.51 -14.75
CA ALA A 2 -9.92 -14.23 -13.36
C ALA A 2 -9.26 -12.93 -12.86
N ASP A 3 -10.08 -11.97 -12.44
CA ASP A 3 -9.65 -10.77 -11.74
C ASP A 3 -8.69 -11.12 -10.58
N VAL A 4 -7.45 -10.65 -10.65
CA VAL A 4 -6.48 -10.86 -9.57
C VAL A 4 -6.56 -9.64 -8.65
N THR A 5 -6.90 -9.89 -7.39
CA THR A 5 -6.90 -8.85 -6.36
C THR A 5 -5.56 -8.83 -5.65
N TYR A 6 -4.83 -7.73 -5.78
CA TYR A 6 -3.60 -7.45 -5.07
C TYR A 6 -3.90 -6.56 -3.88
N TYR A 7 -3.34 -6.89 -2.72
CA TYR A 7 -3.44 -6.05 -1.53
C TYR A 7 -2.09 -5.39 -1.30
N VAL A 8 -2.07 -4.10 -1.05
CA VAL A 8 -0.84 -3.32 -0.89
C VAL A 8 -0.92 -2.49 0.38
N ALA A 9 0.17 -2.46 1.14
CA ALA A 9 0.36 -1.58 2.28
C ALA A 9 1.51 -0.60 2.00
N MET A 10 1.28 0.69 2.16
CA MET A 10 2.29 1.71 1.87
C MET A 10 2.38 2.73 3.02
N PRO A 11 3.57 2.94 3.62
CA PRO A 11 3.75 4.01 4.59
C PRO A 11 3.83 5.37 3.91
N PHE A 12 3.51 6.40 4.68
CA PHE A 12 3.89 7.77 4.39
C PHE A 12 4.98 8.18 5.36
N LEU A 13 6.09 8.67 4.82
CA LEU A 13 7.22 9.21 5.54
C LEU A 13 7.15 10.74 5.47
N GLN A 14 7.89 11.40 6.34
CA GLN A 14 8.11 12.85 6.25
C GLN A 14 9.54 13.11 5.76
N ASP A 15 9.68 13.92 4.72
CA ASP A 15 11.01 14.37 4.27
C ASP A 15 11.58 15.48 5.18
N ASP A 16 12.84 15.87 4.92
CA ASP A 16 13.52 16.93 5.67
C ASP A 16 12.83 18.31 5.56
N SER A 17 11.96 18.50 4.57
CA SER A 17 11.16 19.72 4.39
C SER A 17 9.79 19.65 5.10
N GLY A 18 9.49 18.53 5.78
CA GLY A 18 8.22 18.31 6.45
C GLY A 18 7.11 17.81 5.51
N SER A 19 7.40 17.51 4.25
CA SER A 19 6.42 17.08 3.26
C SER A 19 6.15 15.57 3.34
N PRO A 20 4.90 15.12 3.15
CA PRO A 20 4.57 13.71 3.12
C PRO A 20 5.09 13.05 1.84
N VAL A 21 5.90 12.00 1.98
CA VAL A 21 6.45 11.21 0.87
C VAL A 21 5.98 9.77 1.00
N ALA A 22 5.53 9.17 -0.11
CA ALA A 22 5.20 7.76 -0.14
C ALA A 22 6.47 6.92 0.09
N GLY A 23 6.42 6.03 1.08
CA GLY A 23 7.48 5.06 1.35
C GLY A 23 7.36 3.80 0.49
N ALA A 24 8.12 2.76 0.86
CA ALA A 24 8.12 1.50 0.13
C ALA A 24 6.78 0.76 0.29
N ALA A 25 6.11 0.50 -0.82
CA ALA A 25 4.89 -0.30 -0.85
C ALA A 25 5.21 -1.79 -0.69
N GLU A 26 4.43 -2.48 0.15
CA GLU A 26 4.51 -3.91 0.39
C GLU A 26 3.24 -4.62 -0.11
N GLU A 27 3.42 -5.57 -1.03
CA GLU A 27 2.34 -6.44 -1.49
C GLU A 27 2.02 -7.52 -0.43
N CYS A 28 0.74 -7.77 -0.25
CA CYS A 28 0.18 -8.70 0.71
C CYS A 28 -0.77 -9.69 0.03
N GLN A 29 -0.84 -10.89 0.59
CA GLN A 29 -1.68 -11.97 0.04
C GLN A 29 -3.16 -11.86 0.45
N SER A 30 -3.50 -10.94 1.36
CA SER A 30 -4.87 -10.73 1.83
C SER A 30 -5.09 -9.30 2.33
N SER A 31 -6.35 -8.87 2.39
CA SER A 31 -6.76 -7.58 2.96
C SER A 31 -6.34 -7.43 4.42
N SER A 32 -6.52 -8.48 5.22
CA SER A 32 -6.08 -8.52 6.62
C SER A 32 -4.56 -8.42 6.75
N GLY A 33 -3.80 -9.00 5.82
CA GLY A 33 -2.36 -8.87 5.74
C GLY A 33 -1.94 -7.43 5.46
N ALA A 34 -2.56 -6.78 4.46
CA ALA A 34 -2.27 -5.39 4.12
C ALA A 34 -2.62 -4.42 5.25
N LEU A 35 -3.77 -4.60 5.92
CA LEU A 35 -4.14 -3.78 7.08
C LEU A 35 -3.14 -3.90 8.22
N ARG A 36 -2.75 -5.13 8.57
CA ARG A 36 -1.76 -5.35 9.63
C ARG A 36 -0.40 -4.80 9.26
N ARG A 37 0.00 -4.90 7.98
CA ARG A 37 1.23 -4.29 7.50
C ARG A 37 1.17 -2.77 7.56
N ALA A 38 0.08 -2.16 7.10
CA ALA A 38 -0.10 -0.72 7.20
C ALA A 38 -0.07 -0.25 8.67
N GLU A 39 -0.68 -0.97 9.60
CA GLU A 39 -0.59 -0.65 11.03
C GLU A 39 0.86 -0.66 11.53
N ILE A 40 1.63 -1.72 11.22
CA ILE A 40 3.06 -1.81 11.59
C ILE A 40 3.86 -0.67 10.96
N LEU A 41 3.65 -0.42 9.67
CA LEU A 41 4.36 0.59 8.88
C LEU A 41 4.05 2.01 9.39
N SER A 42 2.80 2.29 9.75
CA SER A 42 2.40 3.58 10.32
C SER A 42 3.08 3.91 11.65
N ARG A 43 3.52 2.88 12.39
CA ARG A 43 4.24 3.02 13.67
C ARG A 43 5.76 2.99 13.51
N SER A 44 6.25 2.81 12.28
CA SER A 44 7.69 2.80 12.00
C SER A 44 8.29 4.19 12.21
N ALA A 45 9.56 4.24 12.61
CA ALA A 45 10.26 5.50 12.83
C ALA A 45 10.32 6.32 11.53
N GLY A 46 9.96 7.60 11.62
CA GLY A 46 9.89 8.50 10.46
C GLY A 46 8.62 8.35 9.61
N SER A 47 7.74 7.40 9.94
CA SER A 47 6.42 7.29 9.31
C SER A 47 5.42 8.20 10.01
N ILE A 48 4.67 8.95 9.21
CA ILE A 48 3.58 9.84 9.64
C ILE A 48 2.20 9.21 9.41
N GLY A 49 2.16 8.04 8.79
CA GLY A 49 0.95 7.26 8.54
C GLY A 49 1.22 6.10 7.60
N ALA A 50 0.18 5.34 7.28
CA ALA A 50 0.21 4.34 6.23
C ALA A 50 -1.20 4.12 5.68
N VAL A 51 -1.27 3.60 4.46
CA VAL A 51 -2.51 3.20 3.80
C VAL A 51 -2.45 1.74 3.41
N ALA A 52 -3.58 1.06 3.50
CA ALA A 52 -3.79 -0.27 2.92
C ALA A 52 -4.88 -0.15 1.86
N PHE A 53 -4.61 -0.61 0.65
CA PHE A 53 -5.57 -0.61 -0.43
C PHE A 53 -5.52 -1.93 -1.19
N SER A 54 -6.62 -2.28 -1.84
CA SER A 54 -6.69 -3.41 -2.76
C SER A 54 -6.89 -2.89 -4.16
N ARG A 55 -6.14 -3.43 -5.11
CA ARG A 55 -6.38 -3.20 -6.54
C ARG A 55 -6.80 -4.52 -7.16
N THR A 56 -7.91 -4.50 -7.88
CA THR A 56 -8.35 -5.64 -8.67
C THR A 56 -8.09 -5.30 -10.14
N GLY A 57 -7.30 -6.12 -10.82
CA GLY A 57 -6.93 -5.86 -12.21
C GLY A 57 -6.37 -7.10 -12.89
N ASP A 58 -6.26 -7.04 -14.21
CA ASP A 58 -5.64 -8.09 -15.01
C ASP A 58 -4.13 -7.78 -15.13
N PRO A 59 -3.23 -8.59 -14.53
CA PRO A 59 -1.79 -8.33 -14.56
C PRO A 59 -1.18 -8.29 -15.97
N MET A 60 -1.89 -8.77 -16.99
CA MET A 60 -1.44 -8.75 -18.38
C MET A 60 -1.76 -7.45 -19.12
N MET A 61 -2.70 -6.63 -18.62
CA MET A 61 -3.18 -5.44 -19.32
C MET A 61 -2.58 -4.13 -18.79
N GLY A 62 -1.98 -4.14 -17.60
CA GLY A 62 -1.52 -2.91 -16.94
C GLY A 62 -2.67 -1.95 -16.58
N GLU A 63 -3.90 -2.39 -16.78
CA GLU A 63 -5.12 -1.71 -16.38
C GLU A 63 -5.47 -2.17 -14.96
N PHE A 64 -5.42 -1.21 -14.05
CA PHE A 64 -5.82 -1.42 -12.68
C PHE A 64 -6.99 -0.49 -12.44
N GLY A 65 -8.14 -1.05 -12.06
CA GLY A 65 -9.31 -0.25 -11.74
C GLY A 65 -8.98 0.74 -10.63
N ASP A 66 -9.52 1.96 -10.74
CA ASP A 66 -9.40 2.98 -9.69
C ASP A 66 -9.85 2.39 -8.35
N ALA A 67 -9.00 2.58 -7.34
CA ALA A 67 -9.20 2.08 -5.98
C ALA A 67 -10.00 3.06 -5.12
#